data_AF-A0A661VK18-F1
#
_entry.id   AF-A0A661VK18-F1
#
_cell.length_a   1.000
_cell.length_b   1.000
_cell.length_c   1.000
_cell.angle_alpha   90.00
_cell.angle_beta   90.00
_cell.angle_gamma   90.00
#
_symmetry.space_group_name_H-M   'P 1'
#
loop_
_entity.id
_entity.type
_entity.pdbx_description
1 polymer ?
#
loop_
_entity_poly.entity_id
_entity_poly.type
_entity_poly.pdbx_seq_one_letter_code
_entity_poly.pdbx_strand_id
1 'polypeptide(L)'
;MEEKMLREILALQANDLNAGEEDPQTYLAMVSGQQDELESLMTVAARVKQALLPVEPSSAFVRSLRRSLLAMTGRKRSGASLLAKRGLLIGAAALGSALSVAGIIAYVVYARANAGARTPVHG
;
A
#
# COMPACT_ATOMS: atom_id res chain seq x y z
N MET A 1 -5.49 23.08 10.10
CA MET A 1 -4.32 22.30 9.63
C MET A 1 -4.30 20.91 10.28
N GLU A 2 -4.69 20.82 11.56
CA GLU A 2 -4.79 19.57 12.33
C GLU A 2 -5.84 18.59 11.80
N GLU A 3 -7.04 19.03 11.41
CA GLU A 3 -8.08 18.13 10.86
C GLU A 3 -7.62 17.38 9.59
N LYS A 4 -6.87 18.08 8.71
CA LYS A 4 -6.32 17.45 7.51
C LYS A 4 -5.32 16.35 7.90
N MET A 5 -4.48 16.60 8.89
CA MET A 5 -3.52 15.62 9.40
C MET A 5 -4.22 14.41 10.00
N LEU A 6 -5.25 14.64 10.81
CA LEU A 6 -6.06 13.58 11.42
C LEU A 6 -6.70 12.68 10.34
N ARG A 7 -7.24 13.27 9.26
CA ARG A 7 -7.79 12.52 8.11
C ARG A 7 -6.73 11.69 7.40
N GLU A 8 -5.54 12.23 7.19
CA GLU A 8 -4.43 11.49 6.55
C GLU A 8 -3.97 10.32 7.43
N ILE A 9 -3.87 10.54 8.75
CA ILE A 9 -3.52 9.48 9.71
C ILE A 9 -4.58 8.38 9.72
N LEU A 10 -5.87 8.73 9.73
CA LEU A 10 -6.96 7.75 9.66
C LEU A 10 -6.98 7.00 8.32
N ALA A 11 -6.65 7.66 7.21
CA ALA A 11 -6.53 7.01 5.91
C ALA A 11 -5.39 5.98 5.89
N LEU A 12 -4.24 6.34 6.49
CA LEU A 12 -3.11 5.44 6.64
C LEU A 12 -3.45 4.25 7.56
N GLN A 13 -4.04 4.54 8.73
CA GLN A 13 -4.48 3.53 9.69
C GLN A 13 -5.50 2.57 9.08
N ALA A 14 -6.48 3.06 8.30
CA ALA A 14 -7.45 2.20 7.63
C ALA A 14 -6.80 1.26 6.61
N ASN A 15 -5.74 1.71 5.93
CA ASN A 15 -4.98 0.87 5.00
C ASN A 15 -4.25 -0.26 5.74
N ASP A 16 -3.55 0.06 6.82
CA ASP A 16 -2.75 -0.90 7.59
C ASP A 16 -3.66 -1.84 8.40
N LEU A 17 -4.77 -1.32 8.90
CA LEU A 17 -5.87 -2.10 9.45
C LEU A 17 -6.34 -3.13 8.41
N ASN A 18 -6.59 -2.75 7.15
CA ASN A 18 -6.99 -3.70 6.10
C ASN A 18 -5.90 -4.74 5.76
N ALA A 19 -4.63 -4.36 5.85
CA ALA A 19 -3.49 -5.26 5.65
C ALA A 19 -3.27 -6.24 6.83
N GLY A 20 -3.81 -5.92 8.02
CA GLY A 20 -3.56 -6.68 9.25
C GLY A 20 -2.20 -6.36 9.89
N GLU A 21 -1.62 -5.21 9.55
CA GLU A 21 -0.30 -4.74 10.01
C GLU A 21 -0.43 -3.55 10.98
N GLU A 22 -1.55 -3.46 11.70
CA GLU A 22 -1.86 -2.31 12.56
C GLU A 22 -0.96 -2.24 13.80
N ASP A 23 -0.32 -1.08 13.99
CA ASP A 23 0.26 -0.67 15.28
C ASP A 23 -0.34 0.68 15.71
N PRO A 24 -1.34 0.67 16.61
CA PRO A 24 -2.04 1.89 17.03
C PRO A 24 -1.14 2.95 17.65
N GLN A 25 -0.05 2.53 18.30
CA GLN A 25 0.85 3.44 19.01
C GLN A 25 1.65 4.32 18.05
N THR A 26 1.97 3.80 16.86
CA THR A 26 2.68 4.55 15.81
C THR A 26 1.87 5.78 15.37
N TYR A 27 0.55 5.68 15.27
CA TYR A 27 -0.30 6.81 14.85
C TYR A 27 -0.56 7.81 15.98
N LEU A 28 -0.78 7.32 17.21
CA LEU A 28 -0.99 8.18 18.38
C LEU A 28 0.23 9.06 18.67
N ALA A 29 1.44 8.55 18.40
CA ALA A 29 2.68 9.32 18.51
C ALA A 29 2.82 10.45 17.46
N MET A 30 2.07 10.41 16.37
CA MET A 30 2.12 11.43 15.31
C MET A 30 1.31 12.69 15.65
N VAL A 31 0.47 12.66 16.69
CA VAL A 31 -0.42 13.77 17.06
C VAL A 31 -0.20 14.19 18.50
N SER A 32 -0.13 15.50 18.74
CA SER A 32 -0.09 16.11 20.06
C SER A 32 -1.44 16.77 20.38
N GLY A 33 -1.99 16.49 21.57
CA GLY A 33 -3.20 17.15 22.07
C GLY A 33 -4.55 16.61 21.57
N GLN A 34 -4.58 15.69 20.59
CA GLN A 34 -5.80 15.05 20.06
C GLN A 34 -5.74 13.52 20.11
N GLN A 35 -4.93 12.99 21.02
CA GLN A 35 -4.70 11.54 21.14
C GLN A 35 -6.00 10.80 21.45
N ASP A 36 -6.79 11.31 22.39
CA ASP A 36 -8.09 10.74 22.77
C ASP A 36 -9.10 10.73 21.61
N GLU A 37 -9.11 11.80 20.80
CA GLU A 37 -9.99 11.89 19.62
C GLU A 37 -9.56 10.88 18.55
N LEU A 38 -8.26 10.82 18.25
CA LEU A 38 -7.71 9.87 17.28
C LEU A 38 -7.95 8.42 17.72
N GLU A 39 -7.73 8.09 18.99
CA GLU A 39 -7.98 6.76 19.55
C GLU A 39 -9.45 6.35 19.42
N SER A 40 -10.37 7.27 19.72
CA SER A 40 -11.81 7.05 19.54
C SER A 40 -12.17 6.76 18.08
N LEU A 41 -11.63 7.54 17.14
CA LEU A 41 -11.88 7.35 15.71
C LEU A 41 -11.27 6.04 15.17
N MET A 42 -10.07 5.67 15.60
CA MET A 42 -9.44 4.40 15.26
C MET A 42 -10.24 3.22 15.79
N THR A 43 -10.77 3.33 17.02
CA THR A 43 -11.67 2.33 17.60
C THR A 43 -12.94 2.15 16.78
N VAL A 44 -13.54 3.24 16.30
CA VAL A 44 -14.71 3.19 15.42
C VAL A 44 -14.35 2.51 14.08
N ALA A 45 -13.22 2.87 13.47
CA ALA A 45 -12.77 2.25 12.22
C ALA A 45 -12.56 0.73 12.37
N ALA A 46 -11.94 0.30 13.48
CA ALA A 46 -11.76 -1.12 13.79
C ALA A 46 -13.09 -1.86 13.94
N ARG A 47 -14.06 -1.27 14.67
CA ARG A 47 -15.41 -1.84 14.82
C ARG A 47 -16.15 -1.93 13.50
N VAL A 48 -16.07 -0.89 12.68
CA VAL A 48 -16.67 -0.89 11.33
C VAL A 48 -16.07 -2.03 10.50
N LYS A 49 -14.75 -2.18 10.46
CA LYS A 49 -14.11 -3.30 9.74
C LYS A 49 -14.61 -4.66 10.23
N GLN A 50 -14.71 -4.85 11.55
CA GLN A 50 -15.18 -6.11 12.14
C GLN A 50 -16.65 -6.41 11.80
N ALA A 51 -17.48 -5.39 11.66
CA ALA A 51 -18.89 -5.53 11.29
C ALA A 51 -19.08 -5.83 9.80
N LEU A 52 -18.11 -5.49 8.94
CA LEU A 52 -18.19 -5.70 7.50
C LEU A 52 -17.81 -7.13 7.14
N LEU A 53 -18.66 -7.75 6.31
CA LEU A 53 -18.35 -9.05 5.70
C LEU A 53 -17.29 -8.87 4.61
N PRO A 54 -16.20 -9.65 4.63
CA PRO A 54 -15.23 -9.66 3.54
C PRO A 54 -15.91 -10.01 2.22
N VAL A 55 -15.66 -9.20 1.19
CA VAL A 55 -16.14 -9.45 -0.16
C VAL A 55 -15.01 -10.09 -0.96
N GLU A 56 -15.21 -11.31 -1.44
CA GLU A 56 -14.31 -11.91 -2.42
C GLU A 56 -14.66 -11.41 -3.82
N PRO A 57 -13.78 -10.64 -4.50
CA PRO A 57 -14.05 -10.17 -5.85
C PRO A 57 -14.01 -11.34 -6.84
N SER A 58 -14.90 -11.32 -7.83
CA SER A 58 -14.89 -12.35 -8.88
C SER A 58 -13.60 -12.31 -9.69
N SER A 59 -13.14 -13.47 -10.16
CA SER A 59 -11.92 -13.57 -10.98
C SER A 59 -12.01 -12.75 -12.28
N ALA A 60 -13.23 -12.59 -12.82
CA ALA A 60 -13.49 -11.77 -14.00
C ALA A 60 -13.22 -10.28 -13.71
N PHE A 61 -13.70 -9.78 -12.56
CA PHE A 61 -13.47 -8.40 -12.12
C PHE A 61 -11.99 -8.11 -11.92
N VAL A 62 -11.27 -9.01 -11.24
CA VAL A 62 -9.81 -8.87 -11.02
C VAL A 62 -9.06 -8.76 -12.35
N ARG A 63 -9.41 -9.61 -13.34
CA ARG A 63 -8.81 -9.56 -14.68
C ARG A 63 -9.12 -8.25 -15.41
N SER A 64 -10.36 -7.77 -15.35
CA SER A 64 -10.71 -6.49 -15.99
C SER A 64 -10.00 -5.31 -15.35
N LEU A 65 -9.93 -5.26 -14.02
CA LEU A 65 -9.24 -4.20 -13.29
C LEU A 65 -7.75 -4.15 -13.66
N ARG A 66 -7.08 -5.31 -13.69
CA ARG A 66 -5.67 -5.40 -14.10
C ARG A 66 -5.44 -4.81 -15.50
N ARG A 67 -6.30 -5.14 -16.47
CA ARG A 67 -6.20 -4.59 -17.83
C ARG A 67 -6.40 -3.07 -17.85
N SER A 68 -7.38 -2.55 -17.12
CA SER A 68 -7.64 -1.11 -17.03
C SER A 68 -6.45 -0.34 -16.44
N LEU A 69 -5.84 -0.87 -15.37
CA LEU A 69 -4.68 -0.25 -14.74
C LEU A 69 -3.45 -0.23 -15.68
N LEU A 70 -3.21 -1.32 -16.43
CA LEU A 70 -2.13 -1.37 -17.42
C LEU A 70 -2.38 -0.42 -18.61
N ALA A 71 -3.63 -0.26 -19.03
CA ALA A 71 -3.98 0.69 -20.10
C ALA A 71 -3.74 2.15 -19.67
N MET A 72 -4.00 2.48 -18.40
CA MET A 72 -3.75 3.82 -17.85
C MET A 72 -2.26 4.15 -17.75
N THR A 73 -1.40 3.19 -17.40
CA THR A 73 0.06 3.41 -17.33
C THR A 73 0.69 3.57 -18.71
N GLY A 74 0.20 2.85 -19.73
CA GLY A 74 0.63 3.03 -21.12
C GLY A 74 0.33 4.44 -21.67
N ARG A 75 -0.81 5.03 -21.29
CA ARG A 75 -1.24 6.35 -21.77
C ARG A 75 -0.45 7.52 -21.17
N LYS A 76 0.16 7.35 -19.99
CA LYS A 76 0.97 8.39 -19.33
C LYS A 76 2.39 8.53 -19.87
N ARG A 77 2.90 7.52 -20.61
CA ARG A 77 4.29 7.49 -21.10
C ARG A 77 4.53 8.24 -22.41
N SER A 78 3.48 8.53 -23.19
CA SER A 78 3.58 9.20 -24.50
C SER A 78 3.80 10.72 -24.42
N GLY A 79 3.70 11.34 -23.23
CA GLY A 79 3.93 12.78 -23.03
C GLY A 79 5.36 13.16 -22.58
N ALA A 80 6.24 12.20 -22.32
CA ALA A 80 7.53 12.45 -21.66
C ALA A 80 8.69 12.84 -22.60
N SER A 81 8.45 12.95 -23.91
CA SER A 81 9.53 13.12 -24.90
C SER A 81 10.13 14.54 -24.97
N LEU A 82 9.44 15.58 -24.49
CA LEU A 82 9.88 16.97 -24.69
C LEU A 82 10.59 17.60 -23.48
N LEU A 83 10.43 17.05 -22.27
CA LEU A 83 11.03 17.60 -21.04
C LEU A 83 12.33 16.89 -20.59
N ALA A 84 12.68 15.77 -21.24
CA ALA A 84 13.80 14.91 -20.84
C ALA A 84 15.19 15.54 -21.00
N LYS A 85 15.36 16.61 -21.80
CA LYS A 85 16.68 17.22 -22.05
C LYS A 85 17.13 18.24 -21.02
N ARG A 86 16.26 18.72 -20.11
CA ARG A 86 16.62 19.75 -19.11
C ARG A 86 16.42 19.35 -17.64
N GLY A 87 15.71 18.25 -17.35
CA GLY A 87 15.42 17.80 -15.98
C GLY A 87 16.43 16.82 -15.35
N LEU A 88 17.45 16.37 -16.09
CA LEU A 88 18.35 15.29 -15.65
C LEU A 88 19.21 15.66 -14.42
N LEU A 89 19.32 16.94 -14.07
CA LEU A 89 20.17 17.38 -12.95
C LEU A 89 19.46 17.42 -11.58
N ILE A 90 18.14 17.23 -11.50
CA ILE A 90 17.40 17.32 -10.21
C ILE A 90 16.69 16.00 -9.85
N GLY A 91 16.58 15.04 -10.78
CA GLY A 91 15.71 13.86 -10.63
C GLY A 91 16.34 12.56 -10.12
N ALA A 92 17.55 12.56 -9.55
CA ALA A 92 18.18 11.31 -9.09
C ALA A 92 17.68 10.80 -7.72
N ALA A 93 17.00 11.64 -6.93
CA ALA A 93 16.64 11.29 -5.54
C ALA A 93 15.25 10.64 -5.36
N ALA A 94 14.36 10.65 -6.37
CA ALA A 94 12.95 10.31 -6.17
C ALA A 94 12.47 8.99 -6.84
N LEU A 95 13.37 8.22 -7.46
CA LEU A 95 13.02 6.96 -8.14
C LEU A 95 13.07 5.71 -7.22
N GLY A 96 13.37 5.86 -5.92
CA GLY A 96 13.56 4.74 -5.00
C GLY A 96 12.29 4.11 -4.42
N SER A 97 11.19 4.85 -4.25
CA SER A 97 10.13 4.39 -3.31
C SER A 97 9.04 3.50 -3.93
N ALA A 98 8.78 3.59 -5.23
CA ALA A 98 7.69 2.83 -5.87
C ALA A 98 8.08 1.39 -6.29
N LEU A 99 9.38 1.09 -6.42
CA LEU A 99 9.89 -0.26 -6.66
C LEU A 99 9.93 -1.12 -5.39
N SER A 100 9.86 -0.51 -4.20
CA SER A 100 10.05 -1.20 -2.91
C SER A 100 8.88 -2.12 -2.55
N VAL A 101 7.63 -1.63 -2.60
CA VAL A 101 6.47 -2.42 -2.17
C VAL A 101 6.17 -3.57 -3.13
N ALA A 102 6.21 -3.30 -4.45
CA ALA A 102 6.01 -4.34 -5.46
C ALA A 102 7.14 -5.40 -5.44
N GLY A 103 8.37 -4.98 -5.16
CA GLY A 103 9.52 -5.88 -5.02
C GLY A 103 9.42 -6.80 -3.79
N ILE A 104 9.00 -6.26 -2.65
CA ILE A 104 8.82 -7.05 -1.41
C ILE A 104 7.72 -8.10 -1.61
N ILE A 105 6.58 -7.73 -2.20
CA ILE A 105 5.49 -8.68 -2.47
C ILE A 105 5.95 -9.78 -3.43
N ALA A 106 6.66 -9.42 -4.52
CA ALA A 106 7.19 -10.39 -5.46
C ALA A 106 8.22 -11.34 -4.82
N TYR A 107 9.10 -10.82 -3.96
CA TYR A 107 10.12 -11.60 -3.26
C TYR A 107 9.51 -12.61 -2.28
N VAL A 108 8.51 -12.21 -1.49
CA VAL A 108 7.85 -13.10 -0.53
C VAL A 108 7.12 -14.24 -1.24
N VAL A 109 6.44 -13.95 -2.35
CA VAL A 109 5.77 -14.97 -3.17
C VAL A 109 6.79 -15.96 -3.77
N TYR A 110 7.91 -15.46 -4.30
CA TYR A 110 8.97 -16.29 -4.87
C TYR A 110 9.66 -17.17 -3.81
N ALA A 111 9.97 -16.60 -2.64
CA ALA A 111 10.62 -17.33 -1.55
C ALA A 111 9.74 -18.48 -1.02
N ARG A 112 8.42 -18.28 -0.93
CA ARG A 112 7.48 -19.34 -0.52
C ARG A 112 7.31 -20.43 -1.57
N ALA A 113 7.29 -20.07 -2.85
CA ALA A 113 7.22 -21.05 -3.95
C ALA A 113 8.45 -21.97 -3.97
N ASN A 114 9.63 -21.44 -3.64
CA ASN A 114 10.88 -22.22 -3.66
C ASN A 114 11.19 -22.96 -2.35
N ALA A 115 10.60 -22.53 -1.22
CA ALA A 115 10.75 -23.22 0.06
C ALA A 115 10.02 -24.59 0.10
N GLY A 116 8.99 -24.78 -0.73
CA GLY A 116 8.30 -26.07 -0.90
C GLY A 116 9.06 -27.09 -1.77
N ALA A 117 10.14 -26.69 -2.44
CA ALA A 117 10.89 -27.54 -3.38
C ALA A 117 12.14 -28.22 -2.78
N ARG A 118 12.36 -28.10 -1.45
CA ARG A 118 13.50 -28.72 -0.76
C ARG A 118 13.04 -29.69 0.32
N THR A 119 12.46 -30.81 -0.10
CA THR A 119 12.48 -32.04 0.71
C THR A 119 13.89 -32.62 0.67
N PRO A 120 14.58 -32.78 1.82
CA PRO A 120 15.85 -33.49 1.86
C PRO A 120 15.60 -34.98 1.59
N VAL A 121 16.18 -35.51 0.52
CA VAL A 121 16.31 -36.96 0.33
C VAL A 121 17.52 -37.40 1.15
N HIS A 122 17.28 -38.26 2.13
CA HIS A 122 18.31 -38.95 2.89
C HIS A 122 19.22 -39.77 1.97
N GLY A 123 20.52 -39.68 2.22
CA GLY A 123 21.58 -40.52 1.67
C GLY A 123 22.87 -40.26 2.42
#